data_AF-A0A814TGF0-F1
#
_entry.id   AF-A0A814TGF0-F1
#
_cell.length_a   1.000
_cell.length_b   1.000
_cell.length_c   1.000
_cell.angle_alpha   90.00
_cell.angle_beta   90.00
_cell.angle_gamma   90.00
#
_symmetry.space_group_name_H-M   'P 1'
#
loop_
_entity.id
_entity.type
_entity.pdbx_description
1 polymer ?
#
loop_
_entity_poly.entity_id
_entity_poly.type
_entity_poly.pdbx_seq_one_letter_code
_entity_poly.pdbx_strand_id
1 'polypeptide(L)'
;MLNHSSQIEQGDHLIVHCHTARFACLLIELIDKIDHQISETIQVYPQSIKSGDLATVKMIPLEPVCVEKFDDYPSLGYFIVRDKNKIIAIGIIKDVEKV
;
A
#
# COMPACT_ATOMS: atom_id res chain seq x y z
N MET A 1 -10.61 6.24 20.39
CA MET A 1 -10.76 5.17 19.38
C MET A 1 -10.89 5.84 18.02
N LEU A 2 -9.94 5.57 17.12
CA LEU A 2 -9.72 6.27 15.85
C LEU A 2 -10.81 5.92 14.82
N ASN A 3 -11.99 6.50 14.99
CA ASN A 3 -13.04 6.48 13.97
C ASN A 3 -12.71 7.55 12.91
N HIS A 4 -11.82 7.21 11.99
CA HIS A 4 -11.96 7.69 10.63
C HIS A 4 -12.09 6.42 9.80
N SER A 5 -13.27 6.22 9.21
CA SER A 5 -13.47 5.23 8.17
C SER A 5 -12.70 5.67 6.92
N SER A 6 -11.36 5.65 6.99
CA SER A 6 -10.49 5.81 5.83
C SER A 6 -10.59 4.51 5.05
N GLN A 7 -11.67 4.40 4.28
CA GLN A 7 -11.76 3.43 3.21
C GLN A 7 -10.77 3.89 2.13
N ILE A 8 -9.97 2.96 1.62
CA ILE A 8 -9.07 3.21 0.49
C ILE A 8 -9.72 2.56 -0.72
N GLU A 9 -9.86 3.32 -1.79
CA GLU A 9 -10.52 2.91 -3.02
C GLU A 9 -9.55 2.93 -4.20
N GLN A 10 -9.87 2.14 -5.23
CA GLN A 10 -9.12 2.15 -6.47
C GLN A 10 -9.15 3.57 -7.09
N GLY A 11 -8.00 4.09 -7.49
CA GLY A 11 -7.85 5.45 -8.02
C GLY A 11 -7.48 6.50 -6.98
N ASP A 12 -7.37 6.15 -5.70
CA ASP A 12 -6.96 7.10 -4.67
C ASP A 12 -5.51 7.56 -4.83
N HIS A 13 -5.29 8.84 -4.60
CA HIS A 13 -3.97 9.44 -4.49
C HIS A 13 -3.51 9.38 -3.03
N LEU A 14 -2.39 8.71 -2.81
CA LEU A 14 -1.86 8.41 -1.48
C LEU A 14 -0.44 8.96 -1.34
N ILE A 15 -0.09 9.42 -0.14
CA ILE A 15 1.29 9.82 0.17
C ILE A 15 2.01 8.62 0.77
N VAL A 16 3.08 8.17 0.11
CA VAL A 16 3.91 7.04 0.55
C VAL A 16 5.23 7.56 1.09
N HIS A 17 5.61 7.06 2.26
CA HIS A 17 6.91 7.27 2.87
C HIS A 17 7.67 5.95 2.80
N CYS A 18 8.78 5.94 2.09
CA CYS A 18 9.67 4.79 1.96
C CYS A 18 11.09 5.24 2.30
N HIS A 19 11.67 4.70 3.37
CA HIS A 19 12.93 5.17 3.92
C HIS A 19 12.94 6.70 4.19
N THR A 20 13.75 7.46 3.45
CA THR A 20 13.84 8.93 3.52
C THR A 20 12.98 9.62 2.46
N ALA A 21 12.45 8.88 1.49
CA ALA A 21 11.65 9.42 0.40
C ALA A 21 10.18 9.57 0.82
N ARG A 22 9.60 10.72 0.47
CA ARG A 22 8.17 11.00 0.56
C ARG A 22 7.68 11.38 -0.82
N PHE A 23 6.73 10.63 -1.35
CA PHE A 23 6.21 10.83 -2.71
C PHE A 23 4.71 10.52 -2.78
N ALA A 24 4.07 11.00 -3.83
CA ALA A 24 2.68 10.69 -4.13
C ALA A 24 2.60 9.46 -5.04
N CYS A 25 1.68 8.56 -4.73
CA CYS A 25 1.34 7.39 -5.52
C CYS A 25 -0.12 7.42 -5.92
N LEU A 26 -0.40 6.91 -7.11
CA LEU A 26 -1.74 6.53 -7.52
C LEU A 26 -1.95 5.05 -7.22
N LEU A 27 -3.01 4.72 -6.50
CA LEU A 27 -3.44 3.34 -6.31
C LEU A 27 -4.18 2.88 -7.58
N ILE A 28 -3.53 2.07 -8.39
CA ILE A 28 -4.07 1.64 -9.70
C ILE A 28 -5.06 0.50 -9.53
N GLU A 29 -4.74 -0.44 -8.64
CA GLU A 29 -5.48 -1.69 -8.53
C GLU A 29 -5.35 -2.28 -7.13
N LEU A 30 -6.48 -2.73 -6.61
CA LEU A 30 -6.54 -3.60 -5.44
C LEU A 30 -6.58 -5.03 -5.98
N ILE A 31 -5.53 -5.82 -5.80
CA ILE A 31 -5.40 -7.14 -6.42
C ILE A 31 -6.19 -8.17 -5.59
N ASP A 32 -5.84 -8.29 -4.32
CA ASP A 32 -6.41 -9.29 -3.42
C ASP A 32 -6.65 -8.70 -2.04
N LYS A 33 -7.77 -9.05 -1.44
CA LYS A 33 -8.03 -8.90 -0.02
C LYS A 33 -7.78 -10.22 0.69
N ILE A 34 -6.93 -10.20 1.71
CA ILE A 34 -6.41 -11.38 2.41
C ILE A 34 -6.94 -11.38 3.84
N ASP A 35 -7.32 -12.56 4.33
CA ASP A 35 -7.61 -12.75 5.75
C ASP A 35 -6.30 -12.97 6.52
N HIS A 36 -6.04 -12.14 7.53
CA HIS A 36 -4.85 -12.26 8.36
C HIS A 36 -4.80 -13.58 9.16
N GLN A 37 -5.94 -14.20 9.48
CA GLN A 37 -6.00 -15.40 10.32
C GLN A 37 -5.65 -16.67 9.55
N ILE A 38 -6.16 -16.80 8.32
CA ILE A 38 -6.00 -18.01 7.49
C ILE A 38 -5.00 -17.81 6.35
N SER A 39 -4.54 -16.57 6.10
CA SER A 39 -3.65 -16.22 4.98
C SER A 39 -4.21 -16.59 3.59
N GLU A 40 -5.52 -16.71 3.47
CA GLU A 40 -6.22 -16.98 2.22
C GLU A 40 -6.86 -15.71 1.65
N THR A 41 -6.97 -15.66 0.32
CA THR A 41 -7.65 -14.57 -0.38
C THR A 41 -9.16 -14.67 -0.15
N ILE A 42 -9.74 -13.67 0.51
CA ILE A 42 -11.18 -13.55 0.72
C ILE A 42 -11.86 -13.08 -0.56
N GLN A 43 -11.24 -12.11 -1.23
CA GLN A 43 -11.81 -11.46 -2.41
C GLN A 43 -10.71 -11.04 -3.37
N VAL A 44 -10.87 -11.45 -4.62
CA VAL A 44 -10.05 -11.00 -5.76
C VAL A 44 -10.67 -9.72 -6.31
N TYR A 45 -9.86 -8.71 -6.59
CA TYR A 45 -10.25 -7.39 -7.08
C TYR A 45 -11.36 -6.70 -6.25
N PRO A 46 -11.13 -6.43 -4.95
CA PRO A 46 -12.09 -5.68 -4.15
C PRO A 46 -12.18 -4.22 -4.64
N GLN A 47 -13.37 -3.62 -4.58
CA GLN A 47 -13.56 -2.19 -4.93
C GLN A 47 -12.93 -1.25 -3.89
N SER A 48 -12.86 -1.70 -2.63
CA SER A 48 -12.34 -0.91 -1.52
C SER A 48 -11.83 -1.78 -0.38
N ILE A 49 -10.93 -1.21 0.42
CA ILE A 49 -10.39 -1.83 1.64
C ILE A 49 -10.65 -0.92 2.83
N LYS A 50 -10.93 -1.51 3.99
CA LYS A 50 -11.17 -0.79 5.25
C LYS A 50 -10.06 -1.07 6.26
N SER A 51 -10.07 -0.28 7.33
CA SER A 51 -9.18 -0.50 8.48
C SER A 51 -9.31 -1.93 9.02
N GLY A 52 -8.16 -2.59 9.20
CA GLY A 52 -8.06 -3.98 9.67
C GLY A 52 -7.99 -5.02 8.56
N ASP A 53 -8.25 -4.65 7.30
CA ASP A 53 -8.05 -5.56 6.18
C ASP A 53 -6.57 -5.63 5.79
N LEU A 54 -6.12 -6.81 5.34
CA LEU A 54 -4.86 -6.98 4.64
C LEU A 54 -5.16 -7.06 3.14
N ALA A 55 -4.35 -6.41 2.31
CA ALA A 55 -4.52 -6.45 0.87
C ALA A 55 -3.20 -6.39 0.11
N THR A 56 -3.18 -6.98 -1.08
CA THR A 56 -2.12 -6.78 -2.07
C THR A 56 -2.61 -5.75 -3.08
N VAL A 57 -1.78 -4.74 -3.36
CA VAL A 57 -2.15 -3.58 -4.17
C VAL A 57 -1.06 -3.24 -5.18
N LYS A 58 -1.45 -2.68 -6.33
CA LYS A 58 -0.54 -2.11 -7.32
C LYS A 58 -0.59 -0.59 -7.26
N MET A 59 0.56 0.03 -7.03
CA MET A 59 0.71 1.48 -6.95
C MET A 59 1.68 1.97 -8.01
N ILE A 60 1.41 3.15 -8.57
CA ILE A 60 2.33 3.84 -9.48
C ILE A 60 2.78 5.15 -8.81
N PRO A 61 4.09 5.34 -8.59
CA PRO A 61 4.64 6.63 -8.18
C PRO A 61 4.38 7.70 -9.26
N LEU A 62 3.99 8.90 -8.83
CA LEU A 62 3.79 10.04 -9.75
C LEU A 62 5.11 10.75 -10.12
N GLU A 63 6.17 10.48 -9.35
CA GLU A 63 7.50 11.02 -9.55
C GLU A 63 8.51 9.85 -9.56
N PRO A 64 9.67 9.99 -10.23
CA PRO A 64 10.70 8.96 -10.21
C PRO A 64 11.21 8.70 -8.78
N VAL A 65 11.13 7.45 -8.35
CA VAL A 65 11.59 7.02 -7.02
C VAL A 65 12.39 5.73 -7.11
N CYS A 66 13.31 5.55 -6.17
CA CYS A 66 14.03 4.30 -6.01
C CYS A 66 13.41 3.54 -4.84
N VAL A 67 12.88 2.34 -5.13
CA VAL A 67 12.34 1.39 -4.16
C VAL A 67 12.81 -0.01 -4.53
N GLU A 68 12.92 -0.89 -3.55
CA GLU A 68 13.39 -2.26 -3.75
C GLU A 68 12.44 -3.26 -3.09
N LYS A 69 12.52 -4.52 -3.50
CA LYS A 69 11.76 -5.59 -2.85
C LYS A 69 12.23 -5.77 -1.41
N PHE A 70 11.29 -6.07 -0.52
CA PHE A 70 11.61 -6.27 0.89
C PHE A 70 12.57 -7.44 1.12
N ASP A 71 12.41 -8.54 0.36
CA ASP A 71 13.25 -9.72 0.51
C ASP A 71 14.71 -9.47 0.09
N ASP A 72 14.93 -8.58 -0.89
CA ASP A 72 16.26 -8.22 -1.37
C ASP A 72 16.90 -7.14 -0.46
N TYR A 73 16.14 -6.10 -0.12
CA TYR A 73 16.60 -4.97 0.69
C TYR A 73 15.52 -4.52 1.69
N PRO A 74 15.49 -5.09 2.91
CA PRO A 74 14.44 -4.81 3.89
C PRO A 74 14.30 -3.33 4.27
N SER A 75 15.40 -2.57 4.26
CA SER A 75 15.41 -1.14 4.59
C SER A 75 14.72 -0.25 3.53
N LEU A 76 14.65 -0.72 2.29
CA LEU A 76 14.03 -0.01 1.16
C LEU A 76 12.70 -0.63 0.71
N GLY A 77 12.36 -1.82 1.22
CA GLY A 77 11.10 -2.49 0.91
C GLY A 77 9.98 -2.25 1.92
N TYR A 78 10.22 -1.49 3.00
CA TYR A 78 9.18 -1.12 3.96
C TYR A 78 8.64 0.29 3.67
N PHE A 79 7.32 0.45 3.65
CA PHE A 79 6.69 1.74 3.41
C PHE A 79 5.49 2.00 4.31
N ILE A 80 5.19 3.29 4.46
CA ILE A 80 4.07 3.81 5.25
C ILE A 80 3.20 4.65 4.33
N VAL A 81 1.89 4.41 4.37
CA VAL A 81 0.90 5.18 3.63
C VAL A 81 0.26 6.19 4.58
N ARG A 82 0.17 7.44 4.12
CA ARG A 82 -0.46 8.54 4.86
C ARG A 82 -1.56 9.22 4.06
N ASP A 83 -2.66 9.53 4.75
CA ASP A 83 -3.70 10.47 4.31
C ASP A 83 -3.83 11.60 5.35
N LYS A 84 -3.86 12.86 4.90
CA LYS A 84 -3.95 14.06 5.76
C LYS A 84 -3.02 14.01 6.99
N ASN A 85 -1.76 13.61 6.76
CA ASN A 85 -0.70 13.40 7.76
C ASN A 85 -0.91 12.28 8.79
N LYS A 86 -2.01 11.53 8.73
CA LYS A 86 -2.24 10.33 9.55
C LYS A 86 -1.74 9.10 8.81
N ILE A 87 -1.14 8.17 9.56
CA ILE A 87 -0.78 6.86 9.02
C ILE A 87 -2.06 6.04 8.89
N ILE A 88 -2.34 5.55 7.68
CA ILE A 88 -3.53 4.76 7.39
C ILE A 88 -3.20 3.30 7.07
N ALA A 89 -2.00 3.04 6.54
CA ALA A 89 -1.52 1.69 6.27
C ALA A 89 0.01 1.62 6.36
N ILE A 90 0.47 0.39 6.54
CA ILE A 90 1.88 0.01 6.58
C ILE A 90 2.00 -1.22 5.69
N GLY A 91 3.05 -1.29 4.87
CA GLY A 91 3.21 -2.38 3.93
C GLY A 91 4.67 -2.71 3.62
N ILE A 92 4.83 -3.83 2.94
CA ILE A 92 6.09 -4.28 2.35
C ILE A 92 5.96 -4.39 0.84
N ILE A 93 7.04 -4.10 0.13
CA ILE A 93 7.11 -4.19 -1.32
C ILE A 93 7.43 -5.64 -1.70
N LYS A 94 6.46 -6.30 -2.34
CA LYS A 94 6.60 -7.68 -2.84
C LYS A 94 7.36 -7.74 -4.17
N ASP A 95 7.08 -6.79 -5.06
CA ASP A 95 7.65 -6.75 -6.40
C ASP A 95 7.82 -5.30 -6.89
N VAL A 96 8.77 -5.08 -7.79
CA VAL A 96 9.06 -3.77 -8.40
C VAL A 96 9.34 -3.97 -9.88
N GLU A 97 8.54 -3.32 -10.72
CA GLU A 97 8.81 -3.22 -12.16
C GLU A 97 9.79 -2.04 -12.39
N LYS A 98 11.03 -2.36 -12.76
CA LYS A 98 12.08 -1.36 -13.02
C LYS A 98 11.97 -0.92 -14.48
N VAL A 99 11.83 0.39 -14.70
CA VAL A 99 11.80 1.02 -16.03
C VAL A 99 13.20 1.46 -16.43
#